data_AF-A0A1M6E7K6-F1
#
_entry.id   AF-A0A1M6E7K6-F1
#
_cell.length_a   1.000
_cell.length_b   1.000
_cell.length_c   1.000
_cell.angle_alpha   90.00
_cell.angle_beta   90.00
_cell.angle_gamma   90.00
#
_symmetry.space_group_name_H-M   'P 1'
#
loop_
_entity.id
_entity.type
_entity.pdbx_description
1 polymer ?
#
loop_
_entity_poly.entity_id
_entity_poly.type
_entity_poly.pdbx_seq_one_letter_code
_entity_poly.pdbx_strand_id
1 'polypeptide(L)'
;MDVKSEVLTMMTGRENLYNLLCRIYKKEVDQKLLDNMKDMVFPTDGMNPELTEGYRLLQEYFETTGENAEEDLAVDFAKVFLSAGASQGMAAFPYESVYTSRKRIILQEAWEQVSNIYATKGLALEDVPPDFMEDHIACELEYMAYLCREAKQTRNLLKNLQDQQEFLEQHLLKWGPSFCEDVYNYSDTVFYKAVAKITSGFLKLDQEILDSLRESAENILESRRSCFVSNDRMDAVFEQLKEKYVIYAPKRFKGGGMKHANLIRYAKIESIREIEMDEQSDFSPKEAYYPVSQTMLYFTEEEVLESAVKDERDILVFARPCDINGMNRLDTIFLNNGGKEDLYYKRLRKKVKIAMLECLTGWEDCFCVSMGTNKTNNYSLAVRFEEDGLLVEIKDKDLASYFLEEEDREFTPEFIAENEKKVRIPEITNRETLRKASELKFWEQFDERCIGCGGCNTVCGTCSCFDTVDIIYKEGSQEGERKRVWSSCMLENFTETAGGSRARKTNGANMRFKVLHKFYDYHARFGGEEQMCVGCGRCDMRCPQDISFYDTVNGLCDELDKMKEDTAKEVRE
;
A
#
# COMPACT_ATOMS: atom_id res chain seq x y z
N MET A 1 -18.52 -21.68 4.87
CA MET A 1 -19.23 -21.61 3.58
C MET A 1 -18.28 -20.90 2.64
N ASP A 2 -18.06 -21.41 1.43
CA ASP A 2 -17.11 -20.79 0.50
C ASP A 2 -17.67 -19.46 -0.01
N VAL A 3 -17.11 -18.35 0.47
CA VAL A 3 -17.56 -16.99 0.13
C VAL A 3 -17.44 -16.73 -1.36
N LYS A 4 -16.49 -17.39 -2.03
CA LYS A 4 -16.38 -17.32 -3.49
C LYS A 4 -17.60 -17.90 -4.18
N SER A 5 -18.14 -19.02 -3.68
CA SER A 5 -19.35 -19.64 -4.20
C SER A 5 -20.58 -18.77 -3.98
N GLU A 6 -20.69 -18.12 -2.82
CA GLU A 6 -21.80 -17.22 -2.49
C GLU A 6 -21.78 -15.97 -3.37
N VAL A 7 -20.62 -15.30 -3.46
CA VAL A 7 -20.39 -14.14 -4.32
C VAL A 7 -20.68 -14.49 -5.78
N LEU A 8 -20.15 -15.60 -6.30
CA LEU A 8 -20.39 -16.02 -7.68
C LEU A 8 -21.89 -16.20 -7.98
N THR A 9 -22.62 -16.80 -7.05
CA THR A 9 -24.07 -17.00 -7.16
C THR A 9 -24.81 -15.67 -7.18
N MET A 10 -24.52 -14.78 -6.21
CA MET A 10 -25.14 -13.46 -6.11
C MET A 10 -24.83 -12.59 -7.34
N MET A 11 -23.57 -12.52 -7.77
CA MET A 11 -23.17 -11.75 -8.95
C MET A 11 -23.80 -12.27 -10.23
N THR A 12 -24.13 -13.55 -10.32
CA THR A 12 -24.83 -14.12 -11.48
C THR A 12 -26.30 -13.71 -11.51
N GLY A 13 -26.99 -13.77 -10.37
CA GLY A 13 -28.37 -13.27 -10.27
C GLY A 13 -28.46 -11.78 -10.60
N ARG A 14 -27.57 -10.97 -10.01
CA ARG A 14 -27.51 -9.53 -10.21
C ARG A 14 -27.19 -9.15 -11.66
N GLU A 15 -26.15 -9.74 -12.26
CA GLU A 15 -25.80 -9.51 -13.67
C GLU A 15 -26.99 -9.78 -14.60
N ASN A 16 -27.70 -10.89 -14.39
CA ASN A 16 -28.83 -11.26 -15.24
C ASN A 16 -29.97 -10.24 -15.17
N LEU A 17 -30.32 -9.76 -13.96
CA LEU A 17 -31.40 -8.79 -13.79
C LEU A 17 -31.01 -7.41 -14.31
N TYR A 18 -29.77 -6.95 -14.08
CA TYR A 18 -29.25 -5.72 -14.68
C TYR A 18 -29.29 -5.78 -16.22
N ASN A 19 -28.86 -6.89 -16.83
CA ASN A 19 -28.91 -7.07 -18.28
C ASN A 19 -30.35 -7.08 -18.84
N LEU A 20 -31.29 -7.71 -18.14
CA LEU A 20 -32.70 -7.72 -18.53
C LEU A 20 -33.28 -6.30 -18.53
N LEU A 21 -33.09 -5.56 -17.43
CA LEU A 21 -33.58 -4.19 -17.29
C LEU A 21 -32.92 -3.25 -18.31
N CYS A 22 -31.60 -3.38 -18.52
CA CYS A 22 -30.88 -2.67 -19.58
C CYS A 22 -31.53 -2.92 -20.94
N ARG A 23 -31.78 -4.18 -21.33
CA ARG A 23 -32.41 -4.51 -22.61
C ARG A 23 -33.79 -3.87 -22.75
N ILE A 24 -34.61 -3.84 -21.70
CA ILE A 24 -35.97 -3.27 -21.74
C ILE A 24 -35.93 -1.75 -21.93
N TYR A 25 -35.02 -1.03 -21.25
CA TYR A 25 -34.92 0.43 -21.38
C TYR A 25 -34.14 0.89 -22.61
N LYS A 26 -33.23 0.07 -23.15
CA LYS A 26 -32.34 0.46 -24.27
C LYS A 26 -33.08 0.59 -25.60
N LYS A 27 -34.09 -0.26 -25.83
CA LYS A 27 -34.88 -0.27 -27.07
C LYS A 27 -36.21 -0.99 -26.86
N GLU A 28 -37.14 -0.78 -27.79
CA GLU A 28 -38.46 -1.43 -27.81
C GLU A 28 -38.38 -2.96 -27.55
N VAL A 29 -39.37 -3.46 -26.81
CA VAL A 29 -39.52 -4.88 -26.48
C VAL A 29 -39.98 -5.61 -27.74
N ASP A 30 -39.19 -6.59 -28.19
CA ASP A 30 -39.51 -7.41 -29.36
C ASP A 30 -40.22 -8.72 -28.95
N GLN A 31 -40.87 -9.38 -29.91
CA GLN A 31 -41.57 -10.65 -29.65
C GLN A 31 -40.66 -11.72 -29.04
N LYS A 32 -39.38 -11.74 -29.43
CA LYS A 32 -38.40 -12.69 -28.91
C LYS A 32 -38.17 -12.50 -27.41
N LEU A 33 -38.06 -11.25 -26.94
CA LEU A 33 -37.90 -10.94 -25.53
C LEU A 33 -39.16 -11.32 -24.75
N LEU A 34 -40.36 -11.01 -25.28
CA LEU A 34 -41.63 -11.41 -24.65
C LEU A 34 -41.73 -12.92 -24.48
N ASP A 35 -41.40 -13.69 -25.52
CA ASP A 35 -41.47 -15.15 -25.47
C ASP A 35 -40.49 -15.72 -24.44
N ASN A 36 -39.28 -15.16 -24.34
CA ASN A 36 -38.33 -15.56 -23.29
C ASN A 36 -38.81 -15.22 -21.88
N MET A 37 -39.56 -14.13 -21.71
CA MET A 37 -40.05 -13.68 -20.41
C MET A 37 -41.28 -14.46 -19.93
N LYS A 38 -42.08 -15.04 -20.82
CA LYS A 38 -43.27 -15.85 -20.47
C LYS A 38 -42.93 -17.06 -19.61
N ASP A 39 -41.76 -17.66 -19.83
CA ASP A 39 -41.30 -18.86 -19.12
C ASP A 39 -40.50 -18.52 -17.84
N MET A 40 -40.33 -17.24 -17.52
CA MET A 40 -39.62 -16.82 -16.30
C MET A 40 -40.50 -16.98 -15.06
N VAL A 41 -39.86 -17.33 -13.94
CA VAL A 41 -40.52 -17.36 -12.62
C VAL A 41 -40.35 -16.00 -11.97
N PHE A 42 -41.46 -15.41 -11.56
CA PHE A 42 -41.51 -14.14 -10.83
C PHE A 42 -41.85 -14.41 -9.37
N PRO A 43 -40.86 -14.62 -8.49
CA PRO A 43 -41.14 -14.87 -7.09
C PRO A 43 -41.88 -13.69 -6.46
N THR A 44 -42.72 -13.92 -5.46
CA THR A 44 -43.44 -12.85 -4.74
C THR A 44 -43.20 -12.90 -3.23
N ASP A 45 -42.67 -14.01 -2.73
CA ASP A 45 -42.37 -14.24 -1.32
C ASP A 45 -40.96 -13.74 -0.93
N GLY A 46 -40.85 -13.09 0.22
CA GLY A 46 -39.56 -12.76 0.85
C GLY A 46 -38.79 -11.57 0.26
N MET A 47 -39.42 -10.76 -0.60
CA MET A 47 -38.81 -9.57 -1.21
C MET A 47 -39.41 -8.26 -0.70
N ASN A 48 -38.79 -7.14 -1.06
CA ASN A 48 -39.33 -5.83 -0.70
C ASN A 48 -40.66 -5.54 -1.43
N PRO A 49 -41.54 -4.67 -0.88
CA PRO A 49 -42.90 -4.49 -1.39
C PRO A 49 -43.00 -4.01 -2.84
N GLU A 50 -42.06 -3.17 -3.29
CA GLU A 50 -42.06 -2.66 -4.68
C GLU A 50 -41.76 -3.77 -5.67
N LEU A 51 -40.76 -4.60 -5.38
CA LEU A 51 -40.37 -5.71 -6.24
C LEU A 51 -41.48 -6.77 -6.32
N THR A 52 -42.11 -7.10 -5.19
CA THR A 52 -43.27 -8.02 -5.14
C THR A 52 -44.44 -7.49 -5.98
N GLU A 53 -44.77 -6.20 -5.88
CA GLU A 53 -45.86 -5.62 -6.68
C GLU A 53 -45.51 -5.60 -8.17
N GLY A 54 -44.26 -5.29 -8.53
CA GLY A 54 -43.80 -5.32 -9.91
C GLY A 54 -43.93 -6.71 -10.54
N TYR A 55 -43.50 -7.76 -9.82
CA TYR A 55 -43.67 -9.14 -10.28
C TYR A 55 -45.12 -9.57 -10.41
N ARG A 56 -46.00 -9.15 -9.47
CA ARG A 56 -47.44 -9.41 -9.57
C ARG A 56 -48.05 -8.77 -10.82
N LEU A 57 -47.72 -7.51 -11.11
CA LEU A 57 -48.19 -6.81 -12.31
C LEU A 57 -47.67 -7.45 -13.60
N LEU A 58 -46.42 -7.90 -13.60
CA LEU A 58 -45.84 -8.56 -14.78
C LEU A 58 -46.50 -9.91 -15.06
N GLN A 59 -46.80 -10.68 -14.02
CA GLN A 59 -47.55 -11.93 -14.15
C GLN A 59 -48.98 -11.68 -14.67
N GLU A 60 -49.67 -10.69 -14.11
CA GLU A 60 -51.01 -10.26 -14.58
C GLU A 60 -50.98 -9.84 -16.05
N TYR A 61 -49.93 -9.14 -16.48
CA TYR A 61 -49.74 -8.76 -17.88
C TYR A 61 -49.64 -9.99 -18.79
N PHE A 62 -48.80 -10.99 -18.45
CA PHE A 62 -48.66 -12.19 -19.30
C PHE A 62 -49.91 -13.09 -19.30
N GLU A 63 -50.71 -13.07 -18.24
CA GLU A 63 -52.01 -13.78 -18.20
C GLU A 63 -53.09 -13.13 -19.07
N THR A 64 -52.99 -11.82 -19.29
CA THR A 64 -54.01 -11.01 -20.00
C THR A 64 -53.58 -10.49 -21.36
N THR A 65 -52.31 -10.73 -21.75
CA THR A 65 -51.71 -10.25 -22.99
C THR A 65 -52.41 -10.81 -24.24
N GLY A 66 -52.78 -9.91 -25.16
CA GLY A 66 -53.39 -10.23 -26.45
C GLY A 66 -52.38 -10.43 -27.59
N GLU A 67 -52.89 -10.66 -28.81
CA GLU A 67 -52.05 -10.94 -30.01
C GLU A 67 -51.19 -9.75 -30.47
N ASN A 68 -51.51 -8.51 -30.06
CA ASN A 68 -50.81 -7.28 -30.49
C ASN A 68 -49.81 -6.73 -29.46
N ALA A 69 -49.32 -7.57 -28.54
CA ALA A 69 -48.49 -7.17 -27.40
C ALA A 69 -47.26 -6.33 -27.80
N GLU A 70 -46.54 -6.74 -28.84
CA GLU A 70 -45.34 -6.06 -29.34
C GLU A 70 -45.66 -4.64 -29.82
N GLU A 71 -46.75 -4.47 -30.59
CA GLU A 71 -47.17 -3.16 -31.10
C GLU A 71 -47.62 -2.23 -29.95
N ASP A 72 -48.40 -2.75 -28.99
CA ASP A 72 -48.87 -1.97 -27.84
C ASP A 72 -47.69 -1.48 -26.97
N LEU A 73 -46.68 -2.33 -26.76
CA LEU A 73 -45.47 -1.97 -26.03
C LEU A 73 -44.57 -1.00 -26.80
N ALA A 74 -44.49 -1.11 -28.13
CA ALA A 74 -43.74 -0.16 -28.95
C ALA A 74 -44.36 1.24 -28.90
N VAL A 75 -45.70 1.34 -28.97
CA VAL A 75 -46.42 2.61 -28.85
C VAL A 75 -46.19 3.24 -27.47
N ASP A 76 -46.32 2.45 -26.40
CA ASP A 76 -46.12 2.96 -25.04
C ASP A 76 -44.64 3.35 -24.80
N PHE A 77 -43.68 2.59 -25.35
CA PHE A 77 -42.25 2.93 -25.28
C PHE A 77 -41.97 4.29 -25.94
N ALA A 78 -42.45 4.50 -27.16
CA ALA A 78 -42.27 5.75 -27.89
C ALA A 78 -42.91 6.93 -27.15
N LYS A 79 -44.09 6.73 -26.55
CA LYS A 79 -44.75 7.74 -25.73
C LYS A 79 -43.95 8.09 -24.47
N VAL A 80 -43.57 7.08 -23.70
CA VAL A 80 -42.97 7.25 -22.35
C VAL A 80 -41.53 7.72 -22.43
N PHE A 81 -40.70 7.13 -23.29
CA PHE A 81 -39.25 7.37 -23.32
C PHE A 81 -38.81 8.33 -24.43
N LEU A 82 -39.54 8.35 -25.56
CA LEU A 82 -39.21 9.21 -26.71
C LEU A 82 -40.13 10.45 -26.83
N SER A 83 -41.05 10.63 -25.87
CA SER A 83 -42.01 11.74 -25.85
C SER A 83 -42.92 11.82 -27.11
N ALA A 84 -43.13 10.70 -27.81
CA ALA A 84 -43.97 10.66 -29.00
C ALA A 84 -45.44 10.94 -28.66
N GLY A 85 -46.00 12.03 -29.19
CA GLY A 85 -47.42 12.38 -29.00
C GLY A 85 -47.79 12.95 -27.62
N ALA A 86 -46.82 13.13 -26.71
CA ALA A 86 -47.04 13.74 -25.40
C ALA A 86 -47.01 15.28 -25.45
N SER A 87 -47.85 15.95 -24.65
CA SER A 87 -47.71 17.39 -24.36
C SER A 87 -46.47 17.63 -23.48
N GLN A 88 -45.88 18.83 -23.55
CA GLN A 88 -44.66 19.17 -22.81
C GLN A 88 -44.74 18.75 -21.33
N GLY A 89 -43.89 17.79 -20.92
CA GLY A 89 -43.70 17.39 -19.52
C GLY A 89 -44.33 16.07 -19.07
N MET A 90 -44.79 15.20 -19.99
CA MET A 90 -45.36 13.87 -19.65
C MET A 90 -44.54 12.69 -20.21
N ALA A 91 -43.21 12.78 -20.18
CA ALA A 91 -42.31 11.72 -20.60
C ALA A 91 -41.26 11.44 -19.51
N ALA A 92 -40.92 10.17 -19.34
CA ALA A 92 -39.86 9.72 -18.44
C ALA A 92 -38.55 9.67 -19.23
N PHE A 93 -37.87 10.82 -19.35
CA PHE A 93 -36.61 10.91 -20.09
C PHE A 93 -35.53 10.07 -19.42
N PRO A 94 -35.00 9.02 -20.04
CA PRO A 94 -34.20 8.00 -19.36
C PRO A 94 -32.74 8.41 -19.10
N TYR A 95 -32.50 9.64 -18.64
CA TYR A 95 -31.16 10.22 -18.43
C TYR A 95 -31.00 10.81 -17.03
N GLU A 96 -29.94 10.45 -16.30
CA GLU A 96 -29.67 10.94 -14.94
C GLU A 96 -29.68 12.48 -14.88
N SER A 97 -29.02 13.13 -15.84
CA SER A 97 -28.91 14.59 -15.87
C SER A 97 -30.26 15.31 -15.97
N VAL A 98 -31.30 14.67 -16.52
CA VAL A 98 -32.66 15.24 -16.56
C VAL A 98 -33.31 15.26 -15.18
N TYR A 99 -32.95 14.33 -14.30
CA TYR A 99 -33.48 14.25 -12.95
C TYR A 99 -32.63 15.00 -11.92
N THR A 100 -31.32 15.08 -12.13
CA THR A 100 -30.38 15.69 -11.18
C THR A 100 -30.06 17.15 -11.48
N SER A 101 -30.27 17.63 -12.71
CA SER A 101 -30.02 19.04 -13.06
C SER A 101 -31.25 19.93 -12.82
N ARG A 102 -31.00 21.17 -12.37
CA ARG A 102 -32.08 22.17 -12.15
C ARG A 102 -32.90 22.47 -13.42
N LYS A 103 -32.29 22.34 -14.59
CA LYS A 103 -32.90 22.64 -15.89
C LYS A 103 -33.63 21.45 -16.50
N ARG A 104 -33.45 20.24 -15.95
CA ARG A 104 -33.99 18.98 -16.49
C ARG A 104 -33.60 18.76 -17.96
N ILE A 105 -32.31 18.90 -18.27
CA ILE A 105 -31.74 18.70 -19.61
C ILE A 105 -30.58 17.71 -19.56
N ILE A 106 -30.25 17.11 -20.71
CA ILE A 106 -29.13 16.19 -20.89
C ILE A 106 -27.76 16.89 -20.89
N LEU A 107 -26.67 16.12 -20.92
CA LEU A 107 -25.28 16.60 -21.03
C LEU A 107 -24.89 17.57 -19.92
N GLN A 108 -25.17 17.20 -18.67
CA GLN A 108 -24.81 17.97 -17.48
C GLN A 108 -23.80 17.20 -16.63
N GLU A 109 -23.59 17.67 -15.40
CA GLU A 109 -22.60 17.11 -14.46
C GLU A 109 -22.66 15.57 -14.30
N ALA A 110 -23.86 14.98 -14.22
CA ALA A 110 -24.04 13.53 -14.14
C ALA A 110 -23.43 12.79 -15.35
N TRP A 111 -23.65 13.30 -16.56
CA TRP A 111 -23.07 12.75 -17.79
C TRP A 111 -21.53 12.81 -17.77
N GLU A 112 -20.94 13.92 -17.33
CA GLU A 112 -19.48 14.03 -17.20
C GLU A 112 -18.93 13.03 -16.17
N GLN A 113 -19.63 12.84 -15.05
CA GLN A 113 -19.22 11.91 -13.99
C GLN A 113 -19.21 10.46 -14.48
N VAL A 114 -20.33 9.96 -15.03
CA VAL A 114 -20.41 8.57 -15.50
C VAL A 114 -19.48 8.31 -16.69
N SER A 115 -19.33 9.29 -17.60
CA SER A 115 -18.39 9.17 -18.73
C SER A 115 -16.95 8.99 -18.27
N ASN A 116 -16.54 9.75 -17.25
CA ASN A 116 -15.21 9.60 -16.66
C ASN A 116 -15.03 8.25 -15.97
N ILE A 117 -16.05 7.78 -15.23
CA ILE A 117 -16.04 6.47 -14.57
C ILE A 117 -15.84 5.36 -15.61
N TYR A 118 -16.63 5.36 -16.70
CA TYR A 118 -16.51 4.37 -17.76
C TYR A 118 -15.12 4.41 -18.42
N ALA A 119 -14.61 5.61 -18.69
CA ALA A 119 -13.27 5.80 -19.26
C ALA A 119 -12.15 5.23 -18.36
N THR A 120 -12.28 5.32 -17.03
CA THR A 120 -11.30 4.70 -16.11
C THR A 120 -11.24 3.18 -16.23
N LYS A 121 -12.33 2.54 -16.66
CA LYS A 121 -12.42 1.10 -16.94
C LYS A 121 -12.15 0.75 -18.42
N GLY A 122 -11.78 1.74 -19.23
CA GLY A 122 -11.55 1.57 -20.66
C GLY A 122 -12.81 1.25 -21.47
N LEU A 123 -13.98 1.63 -20.96
CA LEU A 123 -15.28 1.39 -21.59
C LEU A 123 -15.70 2.60 -22.44
N ALA A 124 -16.37 2.33 -23.56
CA ALA A 124 -16.94 3.34 -24.45
C ALA A 124 -18.27 2.83 -25.04
N LEU A 125 -19.13 3.75 -25.48
CA LEU A 125 -20.35 3.41 -26.19
C LEU A 125 -20.04 2.86 -27.59
N GLU A 126 -20.59 1.69 -27.90
CA GLU A 126 -20.53 1.05 -29.22
C GLU A 126 -21.94 0.71 -29.70
N ASP A 127 -22.17 0.81 -31.01
CA ASP A 127 -23.43 0.43 -31.68
C ASP A 127 -24.71 1.11 -31.14
N VAL A 128 -24.61 2.36 -30.70
CA VAL A 128 -25.75 3.18 -30.25
C VAL A 128 -26.02 4.38 -31.18
N PRO A 129 -27.26 4.91 -31.22
CA PRO A 129 -27.56 6.15 -31.94
C PRO A 129 -26.73 7.35 -31.44
N PRO A 130 -26.46 8.37 -32.29
CA PRO A 130 -25.65 9.53 -31.90
C PRO A 130 -26.21 10.38 -30.75
N ASP A 131 -27.49 10.26 -30.47
CA ASP A 131 -28.23 10.95 -29.40
C ASP A 131 -28.30 10.15 -28.09
N PHE A 132 -27.74 8.94 -28.07
CA PHE A 132 -27.64 8.09 -26.89
C PHE A 132 -26.41 8.47 -26.06
N MET A 133 -26.62 8.86 -24.80
CA MET A 133 -25.57 9.38 -23.91
C MET A 133 -25.25 8.40 -22.78
N GLU A 134 -24.07 8.53 -22.20
CA GLU A 134 -23.52 7.66 -21.15
C GLU A 134 -24.33 7.63 -19.85
N ASP A 135 -25.10 8.69 -19.56
CA ASP A 135 -25.99 8.78 -18.40
C ASP A 135 -27.41 8.26 -18.66
N HIS A 136 -27.59 7.53 -19.75
CA HIS A 136 -28.82 6.81 -20.00
C HIS A 136 -28.99 5.66 -18.98
N ILE A 137 -30.19 5.42 -18.45
CA ILE A 137 -30.44 4.37 -17.43
C ILE A 137 -29.91 3.00 -17.88
N ALA A 138 -30.09 2.66 -19.16
CA ALA A 138 -29.59 1.40 -19.71
C ALA A 138 -28.04 1.30 -19.68
N CYS A 139 -27.31 2.41 -19.86
CA CYS A 139 -25.85 2.44 -19.72
C CYS A 139 -25.43 2.18 -18.28
N GLU A 140 -26.06 2.86 -17.32
CA GLU A 140 -25.75 2.69 -15.90
C GLU A 140 -26.05 1.26 -15.42
N LEU A 141 -27.17 0.67 -15.87
CA LEU A 141 -27.51 -0.74 -15.61
C LEU A 141 -26.52 -1.71 -16.27
N GLU A 142 -26.10 -1.44 -17.51
CA GLU A 142 -25.09 -2.22 -18.23
C GLU A 142 -23.72 -2.15 -17.53
N TYR A 143 -23.38 -0.99 -16.96
CA TYR A 143 -22.17 -0.81 -16.17
C TYR A 143 -22.22 -1.62 -14.86
N MET A 144 -23.36 -1.65 -14.16
CA MET A 144 -23.53 -2.53 -12.99
C MET A 144 -23.43 -4.01 -13.36
N ALA A 145 -23.96 -4.43 -14.52
CA ALA A 145 -23.78 -5.79 -15.03
C ALA A 145 -22.29 -6.09 -15.32
N TYR A 146 -21.57 -5.13 -15.90
CA TYR A 146 -20.12 -5.22 -16.10
C TYR A 146 -19.37 -5.39 -14.77
N LEU A 147 -19.68 -4.59 -13.75
CA LEU A 147 -19.04 -4.72 -12.43
C LEU A 147 -19.35 -6.05 -11.75
N CYS A 148 -20.58 -6.59 -11.92
CA CYS A 148 -20.92 -7.93 -11.47
C CYS A 148 -20.10 -9.01 -12.19
N ARG A 149 -19.82 -8.84 -13.49
CA ARG A 149 -18.98 -9.77 -14.25
C ARG A 149 -17.51 -9.66 -13.81
N GLU A 150 -17.03 -8.44 -13.59
CA GLU A 150 -15.70 -8.17 -13.04
C GLU A 150 -15.56 -8.83 -11.66
N ALA A 151 -16.56 -8.74 -10.77
CA ALA A 151 -16.55 -9.38 -9.46
C ALA A 151 -16.31 -10.90 -9.49
N LYS A 152 -16.74 -11.59 -10.55
CA LYS A 152 -16.56 -13.05 -10.70
C LYS A 152 -15.12 -13.45 -11.04
N GLN A 153 -14.32 -12.50 -11.50
CA GLN A 153 -12.96 -12.71 -12.00
C GLN A 153 -11.93 -11.85 -11.25
N THR A 154 -12.39 -10.82 -10.55
CA THR A 154 -11.55 -9.87 -9.83
C THR A 154 -10.84 -10.57 -8.69
N ARG A 155 -9.61 -10.12 -8.48
CA ARG A 155 -8.74 -10.59 -7.41
C ARG A 155 -8.73 -9.62 -6.22
N ASN A 156 -9.43 -8.48 -6.33
CA ASN A 156 -9.71 -7.55 -5.24
C ASN A 156 -11.23 -7.34 -5.12
N LEU A 157 -11.89 -8.34 -4.54
CA LEU A 157 -13.34 -8.37 -4.41
C LEU A 157 -13.85 -7.19 -3.59
N LEU A 158 -13.18 -6.82 -2.49
CA LEU A 158 -13.66 -5.75 -1.62
C LEU A 158 -13.67 -4.40 -2.35
N LYS A 159 -12.62 -4.08 -3.11
CA LYS A 159 -12.59 -2.85 -3.92
C LYS A 159 -13.69 -2.85 -4.98
N ASN A 160 -13.90 -3.98 -5.68
CA ASN A 160 -14.96 -4.06 -6.67
C ASN A 160 -16.36 -3.96 -6.04
N LEU A 161 -16.61 -4.56 -4.87
CA LEU A 161 -17.86 -4.38 -4.11
C LEU A 161 -18.06 -2.91 -3.70
N GLN A 162 -16.99 -2.23 -3.29
CA GLN A 162 -17.01 -0.80 -3.00
C GLN A 162 -17.35 0.04 -4.25
N ASP A 163 -16.73 -0.24 -5.40
CA ASP A 163 -17.03 0.45 -6.67
C ASP A 163 -18.51 0.29 -7.06
N GLN A 164 -19.07 -0.91 -6.86
CA GLN A 164 -20.49 -1.19 -7.11
C GLN A 164 -21.40 -0.40 -6.16
N GLN A 165 -21.08 -0.37 -4.87
CA GLN A 165 -21.84 0.37 -3.87
C GLN A 165 -21.81 1.87 -4.13
N GLU A 166 -20.62 2.43 -4.38
CA GLU A 166 -20.45 3.85 -4.70
C GLU A 166 -21.23 4.23 -5.96
N PHE A 167 -21.19 3.42 -7.01
CA PHE A 167 -21.93 3.70 -8.24
C PHE A 167 -23.46 3.63 -8.02
N LEU A 168 -23.94 2.59 -7.33
CA LEU A 168 -25.36 2.43 -7.02
C LEU A 168 -25.90 3.61 -6.20
N GLU A 169 -25.17 4.05 -5.16
CA GLU A 169 -25.58 5.13 -4.26
C GLU A 169 -25.50 6.51 -4.90
N GLN A 170 -24.41 6.80 -5.63
CA GLN A 170 -24.15 8.14 -6.17
C GLN A 170 -24.89 8.41 -7.49
N HIS A 171 -25.26 7.35 -8.22
CA HIS A 171 -25.97 7.44 -9.51
C HIS A 171 -27.36 6.80 -9.42
N LEU A 172 -27.48 5.48 -9.62
CA LEU A 172 -28.77 4.80 -9.81
C LEU A 172 -29.83 5.07 -8.73
N LEU A 173 -29.47 5.09 -7.44
CA LEU A 173 -30.42 5.37 -6.35
C LEU A 173 -30.76 6.85 -6.17
N LYS A 174 -29.93 7.76 -6.70
CA LYS A 174 -30.14 9.21 -6.60
C LYS A 174 -31.28 9.69 -7.48
N TRP A 175 -31.53 9.02 -8.60
CA TRP A 175 -32.51 9.44 -9.60
C TRP A 175 -33.45 8.32 -10.06
N GLY A 176 -32.99 7.07 -10.06
CA GLY A 176 -33.72 5.90 -10.53
C GLY A 176 -35.12 5.75 -9.92
N PRO A 177 -35.32 5.94 -8.60
CA PRO A 177 -36.66 5.89 -8.00
C PRO A 177 -37.64 6.91 -8.58
N SER A 178 -37.20 8.17 -8.78
CA SER A 178 -38.04 9.21 -9.39
C SER A 178 -38.30 8.97 -10.87
N PHE A 179 -37.31 8.46 -11.60
CA PHE A 179 -37.49 8.01 -12.98
C PHE A 179 -38.52 6.88 -13.07
N CYS A 180 -38.44 5.89 -12.19
CA CYS A 180 -39.42 4.79 -12.15
C CYS A 180 -40.83 5.29 -11.80
N GLU A 181 -40.96 6.29 -10.94
CA GLU A 181 -42.26 6.92 -10.65
C GLU A 181 -42.85 7.59 -11.90
N ASP A 182 -42.04 8.31 -12.68
CA ASP A 182 -42.47 8.90 -13.95
C ASP A 182 -42.88 7.81 -14.96
N VAL A 183 -42.08 6.74 -15.11
CA VAL A 183 -42.43 5.60 -15.98
C VAL A 183 -43.76 4.99 -15.57
N TYR A 184 -43.99 4.75 -14.27
CA TYR A 184 -45.24 4.20 -13.76
C TYR A 184 -46.44 5.11 -14.05
N ASN A 185 -46.27 6.43 -13.90
CA ASN A 185 -47.34 7.39 -14.07
C ASN A 185 -47.68 7.68 -15.55
N TYR A 186 -46.70 7.61 -16.44
CA TYR A 186 -46.87 7.97 -17.85
C TYR A 186 -47.16 6.78 -18.77
N SER A 187 -46.83 5.56 -18.34
CA SER A 187 -47.14 4.34 -19.10
C SER A 187 -48.63 4.02 -19.11
N ASP A 188 -49.12 3.59 -20.26
CA ASP A 188 -50.46 3.06 -20.41
C ASP A 188 -50.49 1.55 -20.12
N THR A 189 -49.42 0.83 -20.47
CA THR A 189 -49.33 -0.62 -20.33
C THR A 189 -48.98 -1.04 -18.90
N VAL A 190 -49.59 -2.13 -18.45
CA VAL A 190 -49.24 -2.77 -17.17
C VAL A 190 -47.79 -3.23 -17.15
N PHE A 191 -47.24 -3.59 -18.33
CA PHE A 191 -45.85 -4.01 -18.49
C PHE A 191 -44.85 -2.94 -18.01
N TYR A 192 -44.90 -1.71 -18.53
CA TYR A 192 -43.92 -0.69 -18.10
C TYR A 192 -44.15 -0.22 -16.67
N LYS A 193 -45.38 -0.29 -16.15
CA LYS A 193 -45.67 -0.11 -14.71
C LYS A 193 -44.99 -1.17 -13.86
N ALA A 194 -45.06 -2.43 -14.30
CA ALA A 194 -44.41 -3.55 -13.65
C ALA A 194 -42.88 -3.39 -13.67
N VAL A 195 -42.30 -3.07 -14.84
CA VAL A 195 -40.87 -2.83 -15.01
C VAL A 195 -40.39 -1.70 -14.10
N ALA A 196 -41.11 -0.58 -14.01
CA ALA A 196 -40.76 0.51 -13.10
C ALA A 196 -40.70 0.07 -11.63
N LYS A 197 -41.66 -0.73 -11.17
CA LYS A 197 -41.69 -1.28 -9.82
C LYS A 197 -40.54 -2.27 -9.58
N ILE A 198 -40.26 -3.13 -10.56
CA ILE A 198 -39.14 -4.07 -10.52
C ILE A 198 -37.81 -3.33 -10.45
N THR A 199 -37.58 -2.32 -11.29
CA THR A 199 -36.34 -1.54 -11.30
C THR A 199 -36.11 -0.85 -9.96
N SER A 200 -37.06 -0.05 -9.48
CA SER A 200 -36.93 0.66 -8.19
C SER A 200 -36.76 -0.30 -7.00
N GLY A 201 -37.56 -1.38 -6.97
CA GLY A 201 -37.47 -2.40 -5.93
C GLY A 201 -36.13 -3.15 -5.98
N PHE A 202 -35.64 -3.50 -7.16
CA PHE A 202 -34.36 -4.18 -7.35
C PHE A 202 -33.19 -3.30 -6.90
N LEU A 203 -33.12 -2.04 -7.32
CA LEU A 203 -32.02 -1.15 -6.92
C LEU A 203 -31.90 -1.02 -5.38
N LYS A 204 -33.04 -0.98 -4.66
CA LYS A 204 -33.07 -0.96 -3.19
C LYS A 204 -32.63 -2.29 -2.57
N LEU A 205 -33.08 -3.41 -3.14
CA LEU A 205 -32.63 -4.74 -2.70
C LEU A 205 -31.13 -4.93 -2.97
N ASP A 206 -30.63 -4.41 -4.08
CA ASP A 206 -29.25 -4.56 -4.50
C ASP A 206 -28.28 -3.87 -3.53
N GLN A 207 -28.70 -2.74 -2.95
CA GLN A 207 -27.99 -2.08 -1.87
C GLN A 207 -27.83 -3.01 -0.65
N GLU A 208 -28.93 -3.65 -0.21
CA GLU A 208 -28.91 -4.58 0.92
C GLU A 208 -28.02 -5.80 0.65
N ILE A 209 -28.04 -6.32 -0.59
CA ILE A 209 -27.18 -7.42 -1.02
C ILE A 209 -25.70 -7.00 -0.97
N LEU A 210 -25.37 -5.82 -1.50
CA LEU A 210 -24.00 -5.29 -1.50
C LEU A 210 -23.48 -5.07 -0.07
N ASP A 211 -24.30 -4.48 0.80
CA ASP A 211 -23.95 -4.27 2.20
C ASP A 211 -23.65 -5.60 2.91
N SER A 212 -24.49 -6.62 2.70
CA SER A 212 -24.30 -7.95 3.29
C SER A 212 -23.05 -8.68 2.77
N LEU A 213 -22.78 -8.61 1.45
CA LEU A 213 -21.59 -9.21 0.84
C LEU A 213 -20.31 -8.53 1.35
N ARG A 214 -20.35 -7.21 1.48
CA ARG A 214 -19.22 -6.43 1.97
C ARG A 214 -18.94 -6.73 3.45
N GLU A 215 -19.97 -6.74 4.30
CA GLU A 215 -19.83 -7.11 5.72
C GLU A 215 -19.24 -8.53 5.87
N SER A 216 -19.69 -9.47 5.04
CA SER A 216 -19.15 -10.83 5.03
C SER A 216 -17.67 -10.86 4.62
N ALA A 217 -17.27 -10.10 3.59
CA ALA A 217 -15.88 -9.98 3.18
C ALA A 217 -15.01 -9.31 4.25
N GLU A 218 -15.49 -8.25 4.89
CA GLU A 218 -14.80 -7.56 5.99
C GLU A 218 -14.60 -8.48 7.20
N ASN A 219 -15.61 -9.26 7.58
CA ASN A 219 -15.51 -10.23 8.69
C ASN A 219 -14.44 -11.32 8.43
N ILE A 220 -14.27 -11.74 7.17
CA ILE A 220 -13.20 -12.68 6.78
C ILE A 220 -11.84 -12.02 6.93
N LEU A 221 -11.69 -10.77 6.52
CA LEU A 221 -10.45 -10.02 6.69
C LEU A 221 -10.07 -9.85 8.16
N GLU A 222 -11.05 -9.65 9.04
CA GLU A 222 -10.79 -9.50 10.48
C GLU A 222 -10.42 -10.83 11.16
N SER A 223 -10.95 -11.95 10.66
CA SER A 223 -10.67 -13.29 11.21
C SER A 223 -9.42 -13.95 10.61
N ARG A 224 -9.10 -13.66 9.34
CA ARG A 224 -7.92 -14.18 8.64
C ARG A 224 -6.65 -13.54 9.19
N ARG A 225 -5.81 -14.37 9.78
CA ARG A 225 -4.48 -13.96 10.28
C ARG A 225 -3.36 -14.39 9.37
N SER A 226 -3.51 -15.52 8.69
CA SER A 226 -2.48 -16.10 7.84
C SER A 226 -3.04 -16.94 6.70
N CYS A 227 -2.29 -17.00 5.60
CA CYS A 227 -2.65 -17.75 4.40
C CYS A 227 -1.40 -18.27 3.67
N PHE A 228 -1.60 -19.24 2.78
CA PHE A 228 -0.60 -19.66 1.80
C PHE A 228 -0.89 -19.02 0.45
N VAL A 229 0.16 -18.55 -0.23
CA VAL A 229 0.08 -17.90 -1.54
C VAL A 229 1.11 -18.53 -2.46
N SER A 230 0.70 -19.11 -3.59
CA SER A 230 1.65 -19.65 -4.57
C SER A 230 2.46 -18.54 -5.23
N ASN A 231 3.63 -18.87 -5.79
CA ASN A 231 4.48 -17.87 -6.46
C ASN A 231 3.75 -17.14 -7.60
N ASP A 232 3.05 -17.86 -8.46
CA ASP A 232 2.29 -17.27 -9.58
C ASP A 232 1.13 -16.40 -9.08
N ARG A 233 0.53 -16.78 -7.95
CA ARG A 233 -0.52 -15.98 -7.33
C ARG A 233 0.04 -14.70 -6.71
N MET A 234 1.21 -14.77 -6.09
CA MET A 234 1.90 -13.64 -5.51
C MET A 234 2.33 -12.62 -6.57
N ASP A 235 2.79 -13.05 -7.74
CA ASP A 235 3.09 -12.15 -8.86
C ASP A 235 1.85 -11.33 -9.27
N ALA A 236 0.65 -11.93 -9.25
CA ALA A 236 -0.57 -11.19 -9.53
C ALA A 236 -1.06 -10.30 -8.37
N VAL A 237 -0.74 -10.65 -7.12
CA VAL A 237 -0.92 -9.74 -5.98
C VAL A 237 0.01 -8.53 -6.13
N PHE A 238 1.24 -8.75 -6.59
CA PHE A 238 2.20 -7.69 -6.87
C PHE A 238 1.70 -6.69 -7.92
N GLU A 239 1.13 -7.16 -9.02
CA GLU A 239 0.56 -6.26 -10.05
C GLU A 239 -0.49 -5.30 -9.46
N GLN A 240 -1.36 -5.78 -8.57
CA GLN A 240 -2.35 -4.94 -7.89
C GLN A 240 -1.70 -4.02 -6.86
N LEU A 241 -0.76 -4.53 -6.06
CA LEU A 241 -0.06 -3.73 -5.07
C LEU A 241 0.70 -2.57 -5.73
N LYS A 242 1.23 -2.73 -6.95
CA LYS A 242 1.99 -1.69 -7.66
C LYS A 242 1.17 -0.46 -8.03
N GLU A 243 -0.17 -0.59 -8.10
CA GLU A 243 -1.06 0.55 -8.34
C GLU A 243 -0.97 1.56 -7.18
N LYS A 244 -0.89 1.05 -5.94
CA LYS A 244 -0.85 1.87 -4.72
C LYS A 244 0.54 2.00 -4.09
N TYR A 245 1.42 1.03 -4.30
CA TYR A 245 2.71 0.91 -3.62
C TYR A 245 3.89 0.85 -4.59
N VAL A 246 5.00 1.48 -4.21
CA VAL A 246 6.32 1.17 -4.75
C VAL A 246 6.94 0.09 -3.87
N ILE A 247 7.19 -1.09 -4.44
CA ILE A 247 7.65 -2.25 -3.68
C ILE A 247 9.17 -2.35 -3.71
N TYR A 248 9.81 -2.37 -2.54
CA TYR A 248 11.26 -2.52 -2.38
C TYR A 248 11.62 -3.81 -1.65
N ALA A 249 12.65 -4.48 -2.11
CA ALA A 249 13.19 -5.69 -1.47
C ALA A 249 14.70 -5.80 -1.72
N PRO A 250 15.44 -6.65 -0.98
CA PRO A 250 16.82 -6.98 -1.35
C PRO A 250 16.82 -7.66 -2.73
N LYS A 251 17.50 -7.05 -3.70
CA LYS A 251 17.59 -7.53 -5.09
C LYS A 251 19.04 -7.65 -5.51
N ARG A 252 19.35 -8.72 -6.23
CA ARG A 252 20.70 -8.99 -6.76
C ARG A 252 20.93 -8.28 -8.10
N PHE A 253 22.08 -7.62 -8.21
CA PHE A 253 22.58 -6.96 -9.42
C PHE A 253 23.90 -7.60 -9.84
N LYS A 254 23.97 -8.12 -11.08
CA LYS A 254 25.19 -8.73 -11.62
C LYS A 254 26.23 -7.65 -11.95
N GLY A 255 27.47 -7.84 -11.50
CA GLY A 255 28.62 -7.00 -11.87
C GLY A 255 28.68 -5.60 -11.25
N GLY A 256 27.83 -5.31 -10.25
CA GLY A 256 27.75 -4.00 -9.59
C GLY A 256 28.56 -3.86 -8.29
N GLY A 257 29.14 -4.96 -7.78
CA GLY A 257 29.85 -5.01 -6.51
C GLY A 257 31.33 -4.67 -6.61
N MET A 258 32.03 -4.64 -5.47
CA MET A 258 33.49 -4.52 -5.45
C MET A 258 34.12 -5.63 -6.30
N LYS A 259 35.12 -5.29 -7.12
CA LYS A 259 35.81 -6.23 -8.02
C LYS A 259 34.88 -6.98 -9.00
N HIS A 260 33.78 -6.35 -9.44
CA HIS A 260 32.76 -6.94 -10.32
C HIS A 260 31.96 -8.12 -9.72
N ALA A 261 31.95 -8.25 -8.39
CA ALA A 261 31.06 -9.18 -7.69
C ALA A 261 29.58 -8.81 -7.90
N ASN A 262 28.69 -9.74 -7.54
CA ASN A 262 27.28 -9.41 -7.40
C ASN A 262 27.10 -8.35 -6.30
N LEU A 263 26.09 -7.50 -6.46
CA LEU A 263 25.70 -6.50 -5.46
C LEU A 263 24.25 -6.74 -5.06
N ILE A 264 23.98 -6.85 -3.78
CA ILE A 264 22.61 -7.02 -3.26
C ILE A 264 22.23 -5.76 -2.51
N ARG A 265 21.22 -5.06 -3.01
CA ARG A 265 20.72 -3.82 -2.41
C ARG A 265 19.21 -3.76 -2.44
N TYR A 266 18.65 -2.90 -1.61
CA TYR A 266 17.23 -2.61 -1.67
C TYR A 266 16.91 -1.83 -2.94
N ALA A 267 16.04 -2.38 -3.77
CA ALA A 267 15.63 -1.77 -5.02
C ALA A 267 14.17 -2.09 -5.32
N LYS A 268 13.60 -1.35 -6.27
CA LYS A 268 12.26 -1.63 -6.79
C LYS A 268 12.25 -3.02 -7.42
N ILE A 269 11.23 -3.80 -7.08
CA ILE A 269 11.00 -5.14 -7.63
C ILE A 269 9.65 -5.20 -8.33
N GLU A 270 9.59 -6.01 -9.38
CA GLU A 270 8.41 -6.28 -10.17
C GLU A 270 7.81 -7.66 -9.87
N SER A 271 8.60 -8.59 -9.34
CA SER A 271 8.15 -9.94 -8.97
C SER A 271 8.72 -10.37 -7.62
N ILE A 272 8.00 -11.25 -6.92
CA ILE A 272 8.46 -11.87 -5.67
C ILE A 272 9.75 -12.69 -5.89
N ARG A 273 9.96 -13.21 -7.11
CA ARG A 273 11.13 -14.00 -7.49
C ARG A 273 12.43 -13.18 -7.55
N GLU A 274 12.32 -11.85 -7.52
CA GLU A 274 13.49 -10.96 -7.49
C GLU A 274 14.05 -10.73 -6.07
N ILE A 275 13.33 -11.19 -5.04
CA ILE A 275 13.76 -11.07 -3.65
C ILE A 275 14.92 -12.04 -3.40
N GLU A 276 16.04 -11.49 -2.96
CA GLU A 276 17.23 -12.24 -2.56
C GLU A 276 17.12 -12.71 -1.11
N MET A 277 17.04 -14.03 -0.93
CA MET A 277 16.90 -14.68 0.37
C MET A 277 18.18 -15.37 0.84
N ASP A 278 19.04 -15.80 -0.08
CA ASP A 278 20.17 -16.70 0.19
C ASP A 278 21.45 -15.98 0.58
N GLU A 279 21.56 -14.68 0.28
CA GLU A 279 22.69 -13.85 0.68
C GLU A 279 22.26 -12.62 1.48
N GLN A 280 23.18 -12.10 2.29
CA GLN A 280 22.95 -10.85 2.98
C GLN A 280 23.01 -9.67 2.01
N SER A 281 22.05 -8.74 2.11
CA SER A 281 22.16 -7.49 1.38
C SER A 281 23.34 -6.65 1.85
N ASP A 282 24.09 -6.09 0.90
CA ASP A 282 25.20 -5.16 1.15
C ASP A 282 24.70 -3.86 1.78
N PHE A 283 23.51 -3.39 1.38
CA PHE A 283 22.89 -2.15 1.83
C PHE A 283 21.59 -2.40 2.58
N SER A 284 21.31 -1.56 3.57
CA SER A 284 20.07 -1.61 4.35
C SER A 284 18.88 -0.98 3.62
N PRO A 285 17.63 -1.29 4.01
CA PRO A 285 16.43 -0.72 3.39
C PRO A 285 16.25 0.79 3.56
N LYS A 286 17.09 1.48 4.34
CA LYS A 286 17.05 2.93 4.49
C LYS A 286 17.06 3.67 3.14
N GLU A 287 17.63 3.10 2.08
CA GLU A 287 17.61 3.69 0.72
C GLU A 287 16.19 3.89 0.16
N ALA A 288 15.20 3.11 0.60
CA ALA A 288 13.83 3.19 0.10
C ALA A 288 13.07 4.42 0.64
N TYR A 289 13.42 4.92 1.82
CA TYR A 289 12.65 5.96 2.52
C TYR A 289 13.51 7.10 3.11
N TYR A 290 14.83 6.99 2.99
CA TYR A 290 15.78 8.03 3.35
C TYR A 290 16.83 8.14 2.22
N PRO A 291 16.58 8.93 1.16
CA PRO A 291 17.43 8.93 -0.03
C PRO A 291 18.87 9.35 0.25
N VAL A 292 19.83 8.79 -0.50
CA VAL A 292 21.27 9.13 -0.42
C VAL A 292 21.50 10.63 -0.64
N SER A 293 20.75 11.22 -1.57
CA SER A 293 20.73 12.65 -1.85
C SER A 293 19.29 13.10 -1.96
N GLN A 294 18.88 14.02 -1.10
CA GLN A 294 17.52 14.56 -1.04
C GLN A 294 17.58 16.08 -1.15
N THR A 295 16.93 16.64 -2.16
CA THR A 295 16.68 18.08 -2.21
C THR A 295 15.76 18.46 -1.06
N MET A 296 16.12 19.50 -0.32
CA MET A 296 15.37 20.00 0.83
C MET A 296 14.59 21.23 0.40
N LEU A 297 15.29 22.22 -0.16
CA LEU A 297 14.73 23.50 -0.59
C LEU A 297 15.32 23.89 -1.95
N TYR A 298 14.52 24.56 -2.76
CA TYR A 298 14.96 25.36 -3.90
C TYR A 298 15.02 26.82 -3.47
N PHE A 299 16.01 27.58 -3.93
CA PHE A 299 16.15 28.99 -3.59
C PHE A 299 16.51 29.83 -4.80
N THR A 300 16.05 31.07 -4.79
CA THR A 300 16.42 32.19 -5.66
C THR A 300 16.85 33.38 -4.81
N GLU A 301 17.11 34.54 -5.42
CA GLU A 301 17.36 35.79 -4.67
C GLU A 301 16.16 36.23 -3.82
N GLU A 302 14.95 35.93 -4.29
CA GLU A 302 13.71 36.49 -3.73
C GLU A 302 12.88 35.45 -2.98
N GLU A 303 13.01 34.16 -3.31
CA GLU A 303 12.12 33.11 -2.83
C GLU A 303 12.86 31.84 -2.39
N VAL A 304 12.25 31.14 -1.44
CA VAL A 304 12.66 29.78 -1.03
C VAL A 304 11.43 28.88 -1.08
N LEU A 305 11.53 27.81 -1.86
CA LEU A 305 10.48 26.82 -2.02
C LEU A 305 10.90 25.49 -1.41
N GLU A 306 10.04 24.92 -0.56
CA GLU A 306 10.28 23.60 0.02
C GLU A 306 10.02 22.48 -0.99
N SER A 307 10.86 21.44 -0.95
CA SER A 307 10.68 20.27 -1.81
C SER A 307 9.44 19.45 -1.42
N ALA A 308 8.75 18.95 -2.45
CA ALA A 308 7.61 18.05 -2.31
C ALA A 308 7.99 16.61 -2.72
N VAL A 309 7.30 15.63 -2.15
CA VAL A 309 7.39 14.22 -2.58
C VAL A 309 6.62 14.09 -3.89
N LYS A 310 7.30 13.67 -4.96
CA LYS A 310 6.69 13.61 -6.32
C LYS A 310 5.83 12.37 -6.56
N ASP A 311 6.20 11.24 -5.98
CA ASP A 311 5.44 9.99 -6.14
C ASP A 311 4.38 9.91 -5.05
N GLU A 312 3.11 9.85 -5.44
CA GLU A 312 1.98 9.81 -4.51
C GLU A 312 1.74 8.42 -3.93
N ARG A 313 2.29 7.36 -4.55
CA ARG A 313 2.17 5.98 -4.05
C ARG A 313 2.88 5.76 -2.73
N ASP A 314 2.32 4.90 -1.90
CA ASP A 314 2.95 4.42 -0.67
C ASP A 314 4.17 3.54 -0.98
N ILE A 315 4.93 3.14 0.03
CA ILE A 315 6.13 2.33 -0.11
C ILE A 315 5.93 1.04 0.68
N LEU A 316 6.03 -0.12 0.02
CA LEU A 316 6.04 -1.41 0.71
C LEU A 316 7.46 -1.96 0.72
N VAL A 317 8.05 -2.17 1.89
CA VAL A 317 9.45 -2.61 2.02
C VAL A 317 9.53 -4.00 2.64
N PHE A 318 10.15 -4.95 1.93
CA PHE A 318 10.46 -6.30 2.39
C PHE A 318 11.74 -6.33 3.24
N ALA A 319 11.61 -6.22 4.56
CA ALA A 319 12.74 -6.03 5.48
C ALA A 319 12.89 -7.15 6.51
N ARG A 320 14.13 -7.49 6.84
CA ARG A 320 14.43 -8.45 7.94
C ARG A 320 14.21 -7.78 9.31
N PRO A 321 14.01 -8.54 10.40
CA PRO A 321 13.75 -7.97 11.73
C PRO A 321 14.80 -6.96 12.21
N CYS A 322 16.09 -7.23 11.97
CA CYS A 322 17.16 -6.32 12.37
C CYS A 322 17.15 -5.01 11.56
N ASP A 323 16.71 -5.06 10.30
CA ASP A 323 16.54 -3.89 9.44
C ASP A 323 15.34 -3.06 9.89
N ILE A 324 14.23 -3.69 10.26
CA ILE A 324 13.03 -3.04 10.82
C ILE A 324 13.38 -2.29 12.11
N ASN A 325 14.10 -2.96 13.03
CA ASN A 325 14.63 -2.29 14.22
C ASN A 325 15.60 -1.16 13.85
N GLY A 326 16.36 -1.30 12.76
CA GLY A 326 17.19 -0.24 12.21
C GLY A 326 16.38 1.00 11.81
N MET A 327 15.22 0.81 11.20
CA MET A 327 14.27 1.89 10.89
C MET A 327 13.80 2.57 12.17
N ASN A 328 13.44 1.80 13.21
CA ASN A 328 13.03 2.36 14.50
C ASN A 328 14.13 3.27 15.12
N ARG A 329 15.43 2.91 14.97
CA ARG A 329 16.54 3.77 15.44
C ARG A 329 16.63 5.08 14.65
N LEU A 330 16.40 5.04 13.34
CA LEU A 330 16.33 6.25 12.54
C LEU A 330 15.11 7.09 12.91
N ASP A 331 13.96 6.46 13.17
CA ASP A 331 12.75 7.14 13.65
C ASP A 331 13.04 7.87 14.97
N THR A 332 13.72 7.23 15.92
CA THR A 332 14.14 7.89 17.18
C THR A 332 15.06 9.09 16.91
N ILE A 333 16.06 8.95 16.04
CA ILE A 333 17.00 10.05 15.76
C ILE A 333 16.34 11.21 15.02
N PHE A 334 15.51 10.94 14.02
CA PHE A 334 14.96 12.01 13.18
C PHE A 334 13.67 12.60 13.71
N LEU A 335 12.88 11.84 14.49
CA LEU A 335 11.59 12.31 14.98
C LEU A 335 11.64 12.72 16.45
N ASN A 336 12.48 12.09 17.27
CA ASN A 336 12.43 12.27 18.74
C ASN A 336 13.65 12.99 19.34
N ASN A 337 14.74 13.16 18.58
CA ASN A 337 15.97 13.79 19.08
C ASN A 337 15.90 15.32 18.96
N GLY A 338 16.15 16.04 20.06
CA GLY A 338 16.29 17.50 20.03
C GLY A 338 14.98 18.30 19.96
N GLY A 339 13.82 17.66 20.17
CA GLY A 339 12.52 18.33 20.33
C GLY A 339 11.88 18.86 19.04
N LYS A 340 12.43 18.53 17.86
CA LYS A 340 11.86 18.84 16.56
C LYS A 340 11.98 17.64 15.63
N GLU A 341 10.89 17.31 14.95
CA GLU A 341 10.87 16.26 13.94
C GLU A 341 11.49 16.75 12.63
N ASP A 342 12.28 15.88 11.99
CA ASP A 342 12.75 16.08 10.62
C ASP A 342 11.57 15.89 9.64
N LEU A 343 11.13 17.00 9.06
CA LEU A 343 9.97 17.05 8.17
C LEU A 343 10.14 16.15 6.92
N TYR A 344 11.35 16.13 6.35
CA TYR A 344 11.64 15.44 5.11
C TYR A 344 11.70 13.92 5.32
N TYR A 345 12.29 13.49 6.43
CA TYR A 345 12.24 12.11 6.86
C TYR A 345 10.82 11.67 7.21
N LYS A 346 10.09 12.46 8.02
CA LYS A 346 8.72 12.15 8.46
C LYS A 346 7.77 11.93 7.28
N ARG A 347 7.85 12.77 6.24
CA ARG A 347 7.01 12.67 5.04
C ARG A 347 7.19 11.34 4.32
N LEU A 348 8.43 10.93 4.05
CA LEU A 348 8.71 9.66 3.36
C LEU A 348 8.40 8.48 4.27
N ARG A 349 8.81 8.54 5.54
CA ARG A 349 8.64 7.45 6.50
C ARG A 349 7.17 7.11 6.76
N LYS A 350 6.27 8.10 6.74
CA LYS A 350 4.81 7.90 6.84
C LYS A 350 4.22 7.05 5.71
N LYS A 351 4.84 7.04 4.53
CA LYS A 351 4.39 6.26 3.39
C LYS A 351 4.83 4.79 3.47
N VAL A 352 5.70 4.43 4.41
CA VAL A 352 6.33 3.10 4.47
C VAL A 352 5.45 2.13 5.25
N LYS A 353 4.95 1.10 4.55
CA LYS A 353 4.48 -0.16 5.11
C LYS A 353 5.57 -1.23 5.03
N ILE A 354 5.57 -2.17 5.97
CA ILE A 354 6.64 -3.16 6.13
C ILE A 354 6.11 -4.56 5.90
N ALA A 355 6.73 -5.27 4.97
CA ALA A 355 6.63 -6.72 4.81
C ALA A 355 7.85 -7.36 5.49
N MET A 356 7.65 -8.04 6.61
CA MET A 356 8.75 -8.65 7.34
C MET A 356 9.19 -9.94 6.65
N LEU A 357 10.44 -10.00 6.21
CA LEU A 357 11.10 -11.23 5.77
C LEU A 357 11.53 -12.02 7.01
N GLU A 358 11.01 -13.22 7.17
CA GLU A 358 11.44 -14.12 8.23
C GLU A 358 12.95 -14.43 8.11
N CYS A 359 13.63 -14.57 9.25
CA CYS A 359 15.05 -14.85 9.33
C CYS A 359 15.32 -15.89 10.43
N LEU A 360 15.64 -17.12 10.02
CA LEU A 360 15.82 -18.27 10.92
C LEU A 360 17.29 -18.56 11.24
N THR A 361 18.21 -18.31 10.30
CA THR A 361 19.61 -18.76 10.36
C THR A 361 20.63 -17.64 10.49
N GLY A 362 20.32 -16.44 9.99
CA GLY A 362 21.23 -15.29 10.05
C GLY A 362 22.42 -15.42 9.09
N TRP A 363 23.47 -14.62 9.33
CA TRP A 363 24.68 -14.54 8.50
C TRP A 363 25.93 -14.55 9.37
N GLU A 364 27.08 -14.92 8.79
CA GLU A 364 28.38 -15.06 9.47
C GLU A 364 28.76 -13.85 10.35
N ASP A 365 28.56 -12.63 9.84
CA ASP A 365 28.96 -11.40 10.52
C ASP A 365 27.88 -10.81 11.45
N CYS A 366 26.69 -11.40 11.51
CA CYS A 366 25.59 -10.82 12.29
C CYS A 366 25.60 -11.29 13.75
N PHE A 367 25.13 -10.41 14.64
CA PHE A 367 25.02 -10.62 16.09
C PHE A 367 23.76 -9.93 16.64
N CYS A 368 22.69 -9.88 15.84
CA CYS A 368 21.43 -9.21 16.17
C CYS A 368 20.73 -9.80 17.40
N VAL A 369 20.94 -11.08 17.71
CA VAL A 369 20.44 -11.75 18.93
C VAL A 369 21.07 -11.12 20.17
N SER A 370 22.39 -10.88 20.17
CA SER A 370 23.07 -10.17 21.27
C SER A 370 22.55 -8.75 21.48
N MET A 371 22.02 -8.13 20.43
CA MET A 371 21.41 -6.80 20.49
C MET A 371 19.90 -6.82 20.77
N GLY A 372 19.27 -8.00 20.83
CA GLY A 372 17.82 -8.16 20.98
C GLY A 372 16.99 -7.71 19.76
N THR A 373 17.64 -7.47 18.61
CA THR A 373 17.03 -6.90 17.40
C THR A 373 16.74 -7.95 16.32
N ASN A 374 16.91 -9.23 16.65
CA ASN A 374 16.54 -10.38 15.82
C ASN A 374 15.03 -10.56 15.66
N LYS A 375 14.22 -9.89 16.48
CA LYS A 375 12.76 -9.97 16.51
C LYS A 375 12.10 -8.60 16.40
N THR A 376 10.87 -8.57 15.91
CA THR A 376 10.06 -7.34 15.84
C THR A 376 8.58 -7.71 15.73
N ASN A 377 7.71 -6.81 16.19
CA ASN A 377 6.27 -6.85 15.91
C ASN A 377 5.81 -5.68 15.03
N ASN A 378 6.74 -4.81 14.61
CA ASN A 378 6.46 -3.61 13.83
C ASN A 378 6.44 -3.91 12.33
N TYR A 379 5.41 -4.60 11.86
CA TYR A 379 5.19 -4.92 10.44
C TYR A 379 3.71 -4.97 10.09
N SER A 380 3.42 -4.77 8.80
CA SER A 380 2.08 -4.83 8.22
C SER A 380 1.73 -6.24 7.73
N LEU A 381 2.73 -6.98 7.23
CA LEU A 381 2.64 -8.41 6.93
C LEU A 381 3.99 -9.08 7.22
N ALA A 382 4.00 -10.40 7.45
CA ALA A 382 5.20 -11.21 7.57
C ALA A 382 5.17 -12.33 6.53
N VAL A 383 6.34 -12.72 6.01
CA VAL A 383 6.44 -13.75 4.97
C VAL A 383 7.53 -14.77 5.28
N ARG A 384 7.22 -16.05 5.02
CA ARG A 384 8.16 -17.17 4.93
C ARG A 384 8.06 -17.77 3.53
N PHE A 385 9.20 -17.94 2.86
CA PHE A 385 9.25 -18.58 1.55
C PHE A 385 9.25 -20.11 1.71
N GLU A 386 8.49 -20.79 0.85
CA GLU A 386 8.45 -22.24 0.67
C GLU A 386 8.76 -22.58 -0.80
N GLU A 387 8.89 -23.87 -1.15
CA GLU A 387 9.29 -24.29 -2.51
C GLU A 387 8.36 -23.74 -3.61
N ASP A 388 7.04 -23.79 -3.38
CA ASP A 388 6.02 -23.42 -4.39
C ASP A 388 5.29 -22.09 -4.08
N GLY A 389 5.69 -21.37 -3.04
CA GLY A 389 4.97 -20.18 -2.62
C GLY A 389 5.47 -19.57 -1.31
N LEU A 390 4.56 -18.90 -0.59
CA LEU A 390 4.85 -18.18 0.63
C LEU A 390 3.74 -18.41 1.66
N LEU A 391 4.13 -18.54 2.92
CA LEU A 391 3.22 -18.28 4.04
C LEU A 391 3.22 -16.79 4.34
N VAL A 392 2.04 -16.22 4.51
CA VAL A 392 1.85 -14.78 4.76
C VAL A 392 1.01 -14.59 6.01
N GLU A 393 1.54 -13.90 7.02
CA GLU A 393 0.77 -13.38 8.15
C GLU A 393 0.40 -11.93 7.84
N ILE A 394 -0.86 -11.54 8.06
CA ILE A 394 -1.36 -10.22 7.69
C ILE A 394 -1.88 -9.52 8.94
N LYS A 395 -1.35 -8.32 9.22
CA LYS A 395 -1.79 -7.46 10.34
C LYS A 395 -2.50 -6.19 9.86
N ASP A 396 -2.25 -5.79 8.62
CA ASP A 396 -2.75 -4.57 8.03
C ASP A 396 -4.00 -4.83 7.19
N LYS A 397 -5.11 -4.18 7.53
CA LYS A 397 -6.42 -4.37 6.88
C LYS A 397 -6.38 -4.02 5.38
N ASP A 398 -5.65 -2.97 5.00
CA ASP A 398 -5.55 -2.58 3.59
C ASP A 398 -4.88 -3.69 2.78
N LEU A 399 -3.82 -4.29 3.34
CA LEU A 399 -3.08 -5.37 2.68
C LEU A 399 -3.85 -6.69 2.69
N ALA A 400 -4.70 -6.95 3.69
CA ALA A 400 -5.48 -8.18 3.78
C ALA A 400 -6.44 -8.37 2.60
N SER A 401 -6.98 -7.27 2.04
CA SER A 401 -7.88 -7.29 0.88
C SER A 401 -7.30 -8.02 -0.34
N TYR A 402 -5.99 -7.96 -0.55
CA TYR A 402 -5.30 -8.60 -1.68
C TYR A 402 -5.19 -10.13 -1.54
N PHE A 403 -5.44 -10.66 -0.34
CA PHE A 403 -5.28 -12.08 -0.02
C PHE A 403 -6.63 -12.74 0.32
N LEU A 404 -7.77 -12.12 0.02
CA LEU A 404 -9.11 -12.64 0.33
C LEU A 404 -9.40 -14.03 -0.25
N GLU A 405 -8.86 -14.34 -1.41
CA GLU A 405 -9.11 -15.59 -2.12
C GLU A 405 -8.16 -16.73 -1.73
N GLU A 406 -7.18 -16.44 -0.87
CA GLU A 406 -6.11 -17.39 -0.56
C GLU A 406 -6.56 -18.45 0.44
N GLU A 407 -5.87 -19.60 0.40
CA GLU A 407 -6.12 -20.70 1.33
C GLU A 407 -5.64 -20.31 2.74
N ASP A 408 -6.53 -20.39 3.73
CA ASP A 408 -6.15 -20.21 5.12
C ASP A 408 -5.14 -21.27 5.53
N ARG A 409 -4.00 -20.83 6.05
CA ARG A 409 -2.96 -21.70 6.58
C ARG A 409 -2.33 -21.04 7.78
N GLU A 410 -2.29 -21.75 8.89
CA GLU A 410 -1.68 -21.23 10.11
C GLU A 410 -0.20 -20.94 9.89
N PHE A 411 0.17 -19.70 10.13
CA PHE A 411 1.55 -19.26 10.10
C PHE A 411 1.79 -18.25 11.21
N THR A 412 2.91 -18.42 11.90
CA THR A 412 3.45 -17.45 12.86
C THR A 412 4.94 -17.34 12.59
N PRO A 413 5.46 -16.12 12.38
CA PRO A 413 6.86 -15.93 12.06
C PRO A 413 7.74 -16.31 13.23
N GLU A 414 8.81 -17.00 12.90
CA GLU A 414 9.85 -17.40 13.82
C GLU A 414 11.09 -16.52 13.64
N PHE A 415 11.90 -16.43 14.68
CA PHE A 415 13.10 -15.61 14.69
C PHE A 415 14.28 -16.46 15.08
N ILE A 416 15.41 -16.21 14.44
CA ILE A 416 16.70 -16.79 14.83
C ILE A 416 16.92 -16.70 16.34
N ALA A 417 17.22 -17.85 16.95
CA ALA A 417 17.44 -17.95 18.39
C ALA A 417 18.88 -17.59 18.81
N GLU A 418 19.86 -17.82 17.93
CA GLU A 418 21.28 -17.65 18.23
C GLU A 418 22.07 -17.28 16.98
N ASN A 419 23.04 -16.36 17.11
CA ASN A 419 24.01 -16.05 16.06
C ASN A 419 25.35 -16.76 16.32
N GLU A 420 26.12 -17.01 15.26
CA GLU A 420 27.50 -17.50 15.37
C GLU A 420 28.39 -16.54 16.16
N LYS A 421 28.29 -15.24 15.88
CA LYS A 421 28.98 -14.17 16.61
C LYS A 421 28.15 -13.65 17.78
N LYS A 422 28.78 -13.48 18.94
CA LYS A 422 28.15 -12.97 20.18
C LYS A 422 28.87 -11.76 20.72
N VAL A 423 28.21 -10.61 20.71
CA VAL A 423 28.82 -9.37 21.22
C VAL A 423 28.44 -9.15 22.67
N ARG A 424 29.40 -8.70 23.47
CA ARG A 424 29.15 -8.15 24.81
C ARG A 424 28.88 -6.66 24.70
N ILE A 425 27.86 -6.17 25.40
CA ILE A 425 27.57 -4.75 25.48
C ILE A 425 28.55 -4.11 26.49
N PRO A 426 29.34 -3.09 26.10
CA PRO A 426 30.26 -2.43 27.01
C PRO A 426 29.53 -1.80 28.22
N GLU A 427 29.92 -2.18 29.42
CA GLU A 427 29.34 -1.66 30.65
C GLU A 427 29.92 -0.29 31.02
N ILE A 428 29.28 0.78 30.54
CA ILE A 428 29.65 2.17 30.85
C ILE A 428 28.53 2.79 31.68
N THR A 429 28.69 2.76 33.01
CA THR A 429 27.62 3.13 33.96
C THR A 429 27.62 4.61 34.36
N ASN A 430 28.74 5.31 34.18
CA ASN A 430 28.88 6.69 34.60
C ASN A 430 29.89 7.48 33.73
N ARG A 431 29.93 8.80 33.94
CA ARG A 431 30.83 9.71 33.19
C ARG A 431 32.31 9.42 33.39
N GLU A 432 32.70 8.89 34.55
CA GLU A 432 34.11 8.56 34.81
C GLU A 432 34.55 7.36 33.97
N THR A 433 33.73 6.31 33.93
CA THR A 433 33.97 5.12 33.11
C THR A 433 33.98 5.50 31.63
N LEU A 434 33.07 6.39 31.20
CA LEU A 434 33.07 6.92 29.84
C LEU A 434 34.36 7.67 29.50
N ARG A 435 34.86 8.51 30.41
CA ARG A 435 36.12 9.24 30.23
C ARG A 435 37.28 8.25 30.09
N LYS A 436 37.40 7.29 31.01
CA LYS A 436 38.43 6.25 30.98
C LYS A 436 38.37 5.43 29.68
N ALA A 437 37.18 4.99 29.27
CA ALA A 437 36.95 4.30 28.00
C ALA A 437 37.38 5.15 26.80
N SER A 438 37.18 6.47 26.87
CA SER A 438 37.50 7.39 25.78
C SER A 438 38.99 7.70 25.63
N GLU A 439 39.76 7.57 26.72
CA GLU A 439 41.20 7.85 26.82
C GLU A 439 42.07 6.60 26.60
N LEU A 440 41.45 5.45 26.37
CA LEU A 440 42.14 4.19 26.09
C LEU A 440 43.08 4.29 24.87
N LYS A 441 44.32 3.79 25.04
CA LYS A 441 45.25 3.58 23.92
C LYS A 441 44.75 2.54 22.91
N PHE A 442 43.77 1.71 23.30
CA PHE A 442 43.04 0.80 22.42
C PHE A 442 42.61 1.46 21.10
N TRP A 443 42.25 2.75 21.11
CA TRP A 443 41.79 3.45 19.92
C TRP A 443 42.90 3.78 18.92
N GLU A 444 44.15 3.90 19.36
CA GLU A 444 45.31 4.27 18.51
C GLU A 444 45.55 3.24 17.41
N GLN A 445 45.15 1.97 17.61
CA GLN A 445 45.28 0.92 16.60
C GLN A 445 44.56 1.24 15.28
N PHE A 446 43.54 2.10 15.32
CA PHE A 446 42.77 2.45 14.13
C PHE A 446 43.36 3.63 13.37
N ASP A 447 44.35 4.34 13.92
CA ASP A 447 45.00 5.47 13.24
C ASP A 447 45.74 5.00 11.99
N GLU A 448 46.33 3.81 12.02
CA GLU A 448 47.01 3.19 10.88
C GLU A 448 46.12 2.25 10.08
N ARG A 449 45.20 1.52 10.74
CA ARG A 449 44.36 0.50 10.08
C ARG A 449 43.19 1.09 9.31
N CYS A 450 42.54 2.13 9.84
CA CYS A 450 41.32 2.66 9.24
C CYS A 450 41.67 3.77 8.26
N ILE A 451 41.24 3.63 7.00
CA ILE A 451 41.47 4.65 5.96
C ILE A 451 40.41 5.77 5.92
N GLY A 452 39.54 5.87 6.94
CA GLY A 452 38.55 6.95 7.03
C GLY A 452 37.46 6.98 5.94
N CYS A 453 37.32 5.94 5.10
CA CYS A 453 36.46 5.97 3.91
C CYS A 453 34.94 6.07 4.18
N GLY A 454 34.49 5.84 5.42
CA GLY A 454 33.08 5.93 5.78
C GLY A 454 32.16 4.82 5.24
N GLY A 455 32.67 3.82 4.51
CA GLY A 455 31.86 2.75 3.91
C GLY A 455 30.97 2.00 4.91
N CYS A 456 31.44 1.80 6.14
CA CYS A 456 30.65 1.17 7.21
C CYS A 456 29.40 1.96 7.61
N ASN A 457 29.38 3.28 7.41
CA ASN A 457 28.23 4.14 7.71
C ASN A 457 27.21 4.13 6.57
N THR A 458 27.68 4.06 5.32
CA THR A 458 26.84 4.00 4.13
C THR A 458 25.92 2.78 4.16
N VAL A 459 26.46 1.61 4.51
CA VAL A 459 25.70 0.34 4.59
C VAL A 459 24.90 0.15 5.89
N CYS A 460 25.16 0.98 6.91
CA CYS A 460 24.54 0.82 8.22
C CYS A 460 23.10 1.35 8.24
N GLY A 461 22.14 0.47 8.55
CA GLY A 461 20.72 0.81 8.66
C GLY A 461 20.36 1.84 9.73
N THR A 462 21.25 2.09 10.69
CA THR A 462 20.98 3.02 11.81
C THR A 462 21.78 4.32 11.70
N CYS A 463 22.58 4.49 10.64
CA CYS A 463 23.38 5.70 10.49
C CYS A 463 22.54 6.86 9.96
N SER A 464 22.55 7.95 10.72
CA SER A 464 21.82 9.20 10.46
C SER A 464 22.73 10.35 10.00
N CYS A 465 24.01 10.10 9.76
CA CYS A 465 24.97 11.14 9.38
C CYS A 465 24.69 11.67 7.97
N PHE A 466 24.64 13.00 7.83
CA PHE A 466 24.48 13.68 6.56
C PHE A 466 25.23 14.99 6.55
N ASP A 467 25.46 15.50 5.35
CA ASP A 467 25.96 16.84 5.09
C ASP A 467 24.90 17.65 4.31
N THR A 468 25.02 18.98 4.37
CA THR A 468 24.16 19.90 3.64
C THR A 468 24.98 20.60 2.57
N VAL A 469 24.62 20.38 1.31
CA VAL A 469 25.34 20.89 0.15
C VAL A 469 24.41 21.78 -0.67
N ASP A 470 24.87 22.98 -0.97
CA ASP A 470 24.19 23.87 -1.93
C ASP A 470 24.72 23.62 -3.33
N ILE A 471 23.82 23.34 -4.27
CA ILE A 471 24.12 23.21 -5.69
C ILE A 471 23.61 24.47 -6.38
N ILE A 472 24.54 25.27 -6.88
CA ILE A 472 24.25 26.45 -7.68
C ILE A 472 24.14 26.04 -9.16
N TYR A 473 23.03 26.38 -9.81
CA TYR A 473 22.74 25.87 -11.15
C TYR A 473 23.62 26.49 -12.25
N LYS A 474 23.99 27.76 -12.08
CA LYS A 474 24.84 28.49 -13.04
C LYS A 474 25.87 29.32 -12.30
N GLU A 475 27.07 29.40 -12.87
CA GLU A 475 28.10 30.29 -12.34
C GLU A 475 27.59 31.74 -12.31
N GLY A 476 27.70 32.37 -11.15
CA GLY A 476 27.20 33.73 -10.92
C GLY A 476 25.70 33.87 -10.64
N SER A 477 24.90 32.79 -10.70
CA SER A 477 23.50 32.83 -10.27
C SER A 477 23.36 32.67 -8.77
N GLN A 478 22.34 33.29 -8.19
CA GLN A 478 21.89 33.03 -6.81
C GLN A 478 20.73 32.02 -6.77
N GLU A 479 20.55 31.26 -7.84
CA GLU A 479 19.54 30.21 -7.96
C GLU A 479 20.18 28.85 -7.74
N GLY A 480 19.55 28.03 -6.92
CA GLY A 480 20.08 26.71 -6.61
C GLY A 480 19.13 25.83 -5.82
N GLU A 481 19.68 24.71 -5.37
CA GLU A 481 19.01 23.80 -4.47
C GLU A 481 19.92 23.42 -3.30
N ARG A 482 19.33 23.37 -2.11
CA ARG A 482 19.99 22.84 -0.92
C ARG A 482 19.65 21.37 -0.80
N LYS A 483 20.66 20.52 -0.85
CA LYS A 483 20.53 19.07 -0.68
C LYS A 483 21.06 18.63 0.67
N ARG A 484 20.41 17.61 1.20
CA ARG A 484 20.97 16.74 2.21
C ARG A 484 21.56 15.52 1.54
N VAL A 485 22.83 15.23 1.80
CA VAL A 485 23.53 14.06 1.25
C VAL A 485 24.05 13.21 2.40
N TRP A 486 23.92 11.89 2.32
CA TRP A 486 24.50 11.00 3.31
C TRP A 486 25.99 11.28 3.49
N SER A 487 26.42 11.26 4.73
CA SER A 487 27.81 11.49 5.11
C SER A 487 28.20 10.50 6.19
N SER A 488 29.43 10.60 6.71
CA SER A 488 29.93 9.65 7.68
C SER A 488 30.79 10.33 8.73
N CYS A 489 30.54 9.99 9.99
CA CYS A 489 31.36 10.41 11.12
C CYS A 489 32.82 9.92 11.08
N MET A 490 33.13 9.01 10.14
CA MET A 490 34.48 8.53 9.86
C MET A 490 35.26 9.42 8.89
N LEU A 491 34.57 10.24 8.08
CA LEU A 491 35.22 11.14 7.13
C LEU A 491 35.97 12.24 7.88
N GLU A 492 37.08 12.67 7.29
CA GLU A 492 37.95 13.69 7.87
C GLU A 492 37.21 15.01 8.08
N ASN A 493 36.56 15.51 7.05
CA ASN A 493 35.88 16.80 7.05
C ASN A 493 34.54 16.82 7.83
N PHE A 494 34.03 15.68 8.31
CA PHE A 494 32.70 15.62 8.93
C PHE A 494 32.55 16.47 10.21
N THR A 495 33.65 16.76 10.91
CA THR A 495 33.63 17.63 12.10
C THR A 495 34.35 18.96 11.89
N GLU A 496 34.68 19.25 10.64
CA GLU A 496 35.27 20.52 10.29
C GLU A 496 34.21 21.62 10.40
N THR A 497 34.53 22.64 11.17
CA THR A 497 33.72 23.84 11.30
C THR A 497 34.17 24.89 10.30
N ALA A 498 33.36 25.93 10.04
CA ALA A 498 33.68 26.99 9.08
C ALA A 498 35.05 27.68 9.32
N GLY A 499 35.58 27.65 10.55
CA GLY A 499 36.92 28.14 10.89
C GLY A 499 38.07 27.14 10.63
N GLY A 500 37.83 26.02 9.94
CA GLY A 500 38.81 24.96 9.66
C GLY A 500 39.18 24.11 10.88
N SER A 501 38.55 24.35 12.04
CA SER A 501 38.80 23.56 13.25
C SER A 501 38.03 22.26 13.21
N ARG A 502 38.73 21.16 13.51
CA ARG A 502 38.21 19.78 13.52
C ARG A 502 38.23 19.20 14.93
N ALA A 503 37.09 18.67 15.39
CA ALA A 503 36.93 18.13 16.74
C ALA A 503 37.63 16.77 16.94
N ARG A 504 37.61 15.90 15.92
CA ARG A 504 38.25 14.56 15.97
C ARG A 504 39.32 14.48 14.90
N LYS A 505 40.60 14.48 15.30
CA LYS A 505 41.74 14.63 14.37
C LYS A 505 42.29 13.32 13.80
N THR A 506 41.98 12.17 14.40
CA THR A 506 42.54 10.87 14.00
C THR A 506 41.44 9.84 13.71
N ASN A 507 41.79 8.75 13.02
CA ASN A 507 40.84 7.69 12.69
C ASN A 507 40.42 6.87 13.91
N GLY A 508 41.31 6.70 14.89
CA GLY A 508 41.02 6.19 16.23
C GLY A 508 40.00 7.03 16.98
N ALA A 509 40.13 8.35 16.94
CA ALA A 509 39.13 9.25 17.54
C ALA A 509 37.75 9.10 16.86
N ASN A 510 37.72 8.89 15.54
CA ASN A 510 36.49 8.63 14.79
C ASN A 510 35.88 7.25 15.12
N MET A 511 36.71 6.20 15.19
CA MET A 511 36.24 4.85 15.55
C MET A 511 35.70 4.81 16.98
N ARG A 512 36.40 5.44 17.93
CA ARG A 512 35.91 5.65 19.31
C ARG A 512 34.52 6.28 19.30
N PHE A 513 34.36 7.39 18.58
CA PHE A 513 33.06 8.07 18.48
C PHE A 513 31.99 7.15 17.90
N LYS A 514 32.29 6.41 16.83
CA LYS A 514 31.34 5.46 16.22
C LYS A 514 30.91 4.37 17.21
N VAL A 515 31.85 3.75 17.94
CA VAL A 515 31.56 2.69 18.91
C VAL A 515 30.74 3.23 20.07
N LEU A 516 31.22 4.28 20.74
CA LEU A 516 30.54 4.88 21.88
C LEU A 516 29.17 5.45 21.50
N HIS A 517 29.03 6.08 20.33
CA HIS A 517 27.74 6.56 19.87
C HIS A 517 26.73 5.42 19.71
N LYS A 518 27.19 4.25 19.22
CA LYS A 518 26.32 3.11 18.95
C LYS A 518 25.99 2.25 20.17
N PHE A 519 26.88 2.19 21.16
CA PHE A 519 26.76 1.31 22.33
C PHE A 519 26.59 2.04 23.68
N TYR A 520 26.71 3.37 23.69
CA TYR A 520 26.56 4.17 24.91
C TYR A 520 25.71 5.42 24.70
N ASP A 521 26.10 6.34 23.81
CA ASP A 521 25.47 7.67 23.77
C ASP A 521 23.99 7.59 23.38
N TYR A 522 23.64 6.74 22.41
CA TYR A 522 22.23 6.51 22.04
C TYR A 522 21.43 5.95 23.20
N HIS A 523 21.94 4.90 23.84
CA HIS A 523 21.31 4.25 24.98
C HIS A 523 21.09 5.22 26.13
N ALA A 524 22.13 5.94 26.54
CA ALA A 524 22.06 6.93 27.60
C ALA A 524 21.10 8.10 27.26
N ARG A 525 21.02 8.49 25.99
CA ARG A 525 20.15 9.59 25.55
C ARG A 525 18.67 9.23 25.54
N PHE A 526 18.33 7.99 25.19
CA PHE A 526 16.94 7.57 24.93
C PHE A 526 16.42 6.56 25.95
N GLY A 527 16.77 6.72 27.23
CA GLY A 527 16.13 6.00 28.34
C GLY A 527 16.79 4.70 28.77
N GLY A 528 17.90 4.30 28.14
CA GLY A 528 18.71 3.18 28.65
C GLY A 528 18.14 1.80 28.39
N GLU A 529 17.26 1.62 27.41
CA GLU A 529 16.70 0.29 27.08
C GLU A 529 17.40 -0.36 25.89
N GLU A 530 17.87 0.45 24.93
CA GLU A 530 18.27 -0.04 23.62
C GLU A 530 19.57 0.60 23.14
N GLN A 531 20.30 -0.12 22.27
CA GLN A 531 21.49 0.38 21.59
C GLN A 531 21.15 0.88 20.17
N MET A 532 21.99 1.76 19.62
CA MET A 532 21.84 2.20 18.23
C MET A 532 22.25 1.11 17.23
N CYS A 533 23.17 0.22 17.63
CA CYS A 533 23.57 -0.91 16.79
C CYS A 533 22.48 -1.99 16.82
N VAL A 534 22.13 -2.52 15.64
CA VAL A 534 21.15 -3.62 15.50
C VAL A 534 21.81 -4.95 15.14
N GLY A 535 23.13 -5.04 15.23
CA GLY A 535 23.87 -6.29 15.03
C GLY A 535 23.77 -6.91 13.63
N CYS A 536 23.50 -6.11 12.59
CA CYS A 536 23.35 -6.67 11.23
C CYS A 536 24.65 -7.11 10.57
N GLY A 537 25.83 -6.78 11.08
CA GLY A 537 27.12 -7.23 10.51
C GLY A 537 27.59 -6.53 9.21
N ARG A 538 26.72 -5.84 8.46
CA ARG A 538 27.07 -5.23 7.15
C ARG A 538 28.30 -4.32 7.14
N CYS A 539 28.62 -3.67 8.26
CA CYS A 539 29.79 -2.81 8.36
C CYS A 539 31.12 -3.57 8.30
N ASP A 540 31.12 -4.83 8.71
CA ASP A 540 32.30 -5.69 8.73
C ASP A 540 32.55 -6.18 7.31
N MET A 541 31.52 -6.71 6.64
CA MET A 541 31.56 -7.11 5.22
C MET A 541 32.03 -5.99 4.28
N ARG A 542 31.69 -4.73 4.59
CA ARG A 542 32.02 -3.58 3.72
C ARG A 542 33.43 -3.03 3.94
N CYS A 543 34.13 -3.40 5.01
CA CYS A 543 35.39 -2.77 5.36
C CYS A 543 36.52 -3.22 4.41
N PRO A 544 37.16 -2.32 3.64
CA PRO A 544 38.25 -2.72 2.73
C PRO A 544 39.56 -3.03 3.46
N GLN A 545 39.60 -2.90 4.79
CA GLN A 545 40.77 -3.14 5.65
C GLN A 545 40.49 -4.23 6.69
N ASP A 546 39.41 -5.00 6.49
CA ASP A 546 39.01 -6.12 7.35
C ASP A 546 38.95 -5.75 8.85
N ILE A 547 38.50 -4.52 9.14
CA ILE A 547 38.25 -4.08 10.52
C ILE A 547 36.89 -4.61 10.95
N SER A 548 36.89 -5.59 11.84
CA SER A 548 35.67 -6.09 12.46
C SER A 548 35.17 -5.13 13.54
N PHE A 549 33.94 -4.62 13.36
CA PHE A 549 33.25 -3.86 14.39
C PHE A 549 32.84 -4.75 15.55
N TYR A 550 32.51 -6.03 15.28
CA TYR A 550 32.29 -7.04 16.32
C TYR A 550 33.51 -7.18 17.26
N ASP A 551 34.70 -7.41 16.71
CA ASP A 551 35.92 -7.55 17.51
C ASP A 551 36.26 -6.25 18.24
N THR A 552 36.02 -5.10 17.60
CA THR A 552 36.25 -3.79 18.21
C THR A 552 35.42 -3.59 19.48
N VAL A 553 34.14 -4.00 19.46
CA VAL A 553 33.25 -3.84 20.61
C VAL A 553 33.62 -4.80 21.73
N ASN A 554 33.88 -6.07 21.41
CA ASN A 554 34.33 -7.04 22.41
C ASN A 554 35.69 -6.66 23.01
N GLY A 555 36.62 -6.18 22.20
CA GLY A 555 37.91 -5.67 22.66
C GLY A 555 37.76 -4.47 23.62
N LEU A 556 36.81 -3.56 23.37
CA LEU A 556 36.49 -2.50 24.32
C LEU A 556 36.00 -3.08 25.66
N CYS A 557 35.15 -4.11 25.63
CA CYS A 557 34.68 -4.77 26.85
C CYS A 557 35.85 -5.39 27.64
N ASP A 558 36.79 -6.04 26.95
CA ASP A 558 37.97 -6.64 27.59
C ASP A 558 38.88 -5.58 28.22
N GLU A 559 39.07 -4.44 27.57
CA GLU A 559 39.82 -3.32 28.15
C GLU A 559 39.13 -2.71 29.38
N LEU A 560 37.79 -2.62 29.37
CA LEU A 560 37.03 -2.16 30.53
C LEU A 560 37.13 -3.14 31.72
N ASP A 561 37.17 -4.44 31.46
CA ASP A 561 37.34 -5.44 32.51
C ASP A 561 38.73 -5.38 33.15
N LYS A 562 39.79 -5.25 32.33
CA LYS A 562 41.15 -5.03 32.84
C LYS A 562 41.22 -3.82 33.77
N MET A 563 40.58 -2.71 33.40
CA MET A 563 40.52 -1.53 34.28
C MET A 563 39.82 -1.79 35.61
N LYS A 564 38.73 -2.57 35.61
CA LYS A 564 38.02 -2.95 36.84
C LYS A 564 38.91 -3.81 37.74
N GLU A 565 39.65 -4.75 37.15
CA GLU A 565 40.59 -5.60 37.87
C GLU A 565 41.75 -4.82 38.47
N ASP A 566 42.35 -3.89 37.73
CA ASP A 566 43.46 -3.07 38.21
C ASP A 566 43.00 -2.13 39.34
N THR A 567 41.84 -1.50 39.20
CA THR A 567 41.23 -0.69 40.27
C THR A 567 40.95 -1.55 41.51
N ALA A 568 40.50 -2.80 41.35
CA ALA A 568 40.24 -3.71 42.46
C ALA A 568 41.53 -4.21 43.14
N LYS A 569 42.66 -4.27 42.44
CA LYS A 569 43.97 -4.56 43.02
C LYS A 569 44.52 -3.37 43.81
N GLU A 570 44.43 -2.15 43.26
CA GLU A 570 44.86 -0.92 43.93
C GLU A 570 44.07 -0.60 45.22
N VAL A 571 42.83 -1.07 45.35
CA VAL A 571 42.02 -0.91 46.57
C VAL A 571 42.32 -1.99 47.62
N ARG A 572 42.96 -3.11 47.22
CA ARG A 572 43.34 -4.22 48.10
C ARG A 572 44.75 -4.10 48.66
N GLU A 573 45.63 -3.35 47.99
CA GLU A 573 46.94 -2.90 48.46
C GLU A 573 46.82 -1.64 49.32
#